data_AF-A0A351HUA7-F1
#
_entry.id   AF-A0A351HUA7-F1
#
_cell.length_a   1.000
_cell.length_b   1.000
_cell.length_c   1.000
_cell.angle_alpha   90.00
_cell.angle_beta   90.00
_cell.angle_gamma   90.00
#
_symmetry.space_group_name_H-M   'P 1'
#
loop_
_entity.id
_entity.type
_entity.pdbx_description
1 polymer ?
#
loop_
_entity_poly.entity_id
_entity_poly.type
_entity_poly.pdbx_seq_one_letter_code
_entity_poly.pdbx_strand_id
1 'polypeptide(L)'
;MTKIIGIGEMAISNNCSDTIKTFALGSCLGITAYSPIRKVGGIIHIALPQPARMEDAIERHCYYASTGLPYFISQFSSQYGCLKNELVIRIFGGAESLRQNDTFNVG
;
A
#
# COMPACT_ATOMS: atom_id res chain seq x y z
N MET A 1 -5.09 -17.88 6.01
CA MET A 1 -3.62 -18.02 5.83
C MET A 1 -2.94 -16.70 6.19
N THR A 2 -1.73 -16.72 6.75
CA THR A 2 -0.99 -15.47 7.01
C THR A 2 -0.09 -15.12 5.82
N LYS A 3 -0.24 -13.91 5.28
CA LYS A 3 0.63 -13.34 4.24
C LYS A 3 1.40 -12.16 4.82
N ILE A 4 2.71 -12.16 4.68
CA ILE A 4 3.56 -11.04 5.09
C ILE A 4 4.03 -10.36 3.80
N ILE A 5 3.82 -9.05 3.70
CA ILE A 5 4.32 -8.24 2.58
C ILE A 5 5.47 -7.35 3.04
N GLY A 6 6.47 -7.20 2.17
CA GLY A 6 7.59 -6.30 2.33
C GLY A 6 7.32 -4.91 1.77
N ILE A 7 8.37 -4.08 1.77
CA ILE A 7 8.35 -2.73 1.22
C ILE A 7 8.19 -2.81 -0.30
N GLY A 8 7.29 -2.01 -0.86
CA GLY A 8 7.01 -1.99 -2.29
C GLY A 8 6.19 -3.19 -2.77
N GLU A 9 5.52 -3.88 -1.86
CA GLU A 9 4.61 -4.97 -2.16
C GLU A 9 3.18 -4.60 -1.73
N MET A 10 2.21 -5.36 -2.26
CA MET A 10 0.82 -5.29 -1.83
C MET A 10 0.19 -6.68 -1.86
N ALA A 11 -0.85 -6.87 -1.06
CA ALA A 11 -1.70 -8.05 -1.16
C ALA A 11 -3.16 -7.69 -0.90
N ILE A 12 -4.05 -8.37 -1.61
CA ILE A 12 -5.51 -8.28 -1.45
C ILE A 12 -6.04 -9.70 -1.27
N SER A 13 -7.05 -9.87 -0.43
CA SER A 13 -7.76 -11.13 -0.22
C SER A 13 -9.25 -10.87 0.02
N ASN A 14 -10.08 -11.77 -0.52
CA ASN A 14 -11.50 -11.87 -0.22
C ASN A 14 -11.83 -13.04 0.73
N ASN A 15 -10.81 -13.70 1.28
CA ASN A 15 -10.96 -14.77 2.26
C ASN A 15 -10.90 -14.19 3.67
N CYS A 16 -11.99 -14.32 4.43
CA CYS A 16 -12.11 -13.80 5.80
C CYS A 16 -11.14 -14.47 6.80
N SER A 17 -10.61 -15.65 6.47
CA SER A 17 -9.62 -16.36 7.29
C SER A 17 -8.17 -15.97 6.98
N ASP A 18 -7.95 -15.05 6.04
CA ASP A 18 -6.62 -14.53 5.75
C ASP A 18 -6.23 -13.40 6.68
N THR A 19 -4.95 -13.35 7.00
CA THR A 19 -4.34 -12.24 7.73
C THR A 19 -3.18 -11.71 6.90
N ILE A 20 -3.23 -10.43 6.53
CA ILE A 20 -2.15 -9.78 5.80
C ILE A 20 -1.43 -8.83 6.75
N LYS A 21 -0.10 -8.93 6.81
CA LYS A 21 0.74 -8.13 7.71
C LYS A 21 1.88 -7.48 6.95
N THR A 22 2.30 -6.33 7.43
CA THR A 22 3.61 -5.76 7.11
C THR A 22 4.22 -5.22 8.39
N PHE A 23 5.53 -5.04 8.40
CA PHE A 23 6.29 -4.65 9.58
C PHE A 23 7.15 -3.43 9.26
N ALA A 24 7.69 -2.82 10.32
CA ALA A 24 8.69 -1.75 10.23
C ALA A 24 8.27 -0.58 9.33
N LEU A 25 7.10 0.01 9.61
CA LEU A 25 6.61 1.15 8.84
C LEU A 25 7.52 2.38 8.99
N GLY A 26 7.89 2.81 10.20
CA GLY A 26 8.79 3.97 10.36
C GLY A 26 8.31 5.17 9.53
N SER A 27 9.16 5.67 8.63
CA SER A 27 8.83 6.72 7.66
C SER A 27 8.07 6.26 6.41
N CYS A 28 7.98 4.94 6.17
CA CYS A 28 7.15 4.36 5.13
C CYS A 28 5.66 4.35 5.54
N LEU A 29 4.78 4.11 4.56
CA LEU A 29 3.34 4.06 4.74
C LEU A 29 2.78 2.66 4.50
N GLY A 30 2.04 2.17 5.49
CA GLY A 30 1.15 1.02 5.34
C GLY A 30 -0.26 1.53 5.11
N ILE A 31 -0.82 1.29 3.92
CA ILE A 31 -2.18 1.70 3.58
C ILE A 31 -3.05 0.47 3.45
N THR A 32 -4.13 0.43 4.22
CA THR A 32 -5.14 -0.62 4.14
C THR A 32 -6.38 -0.13 3.40
N ALA A 33 -7.01 -1.02 2.65
CA ALA A 33 -8.31 -0.80 2.04
C ALA A 33 -9.21 -2.00 2.34
N TYR A 34 -10.46 -1.74 2.74
CA TYR A 34 -11.42 -2.80 3.04
C TYR A 34 -12.82 -2.44 2.55
N SER A 35 -13.44 -3.31 1.75
CA SER A 35 -14.86 -3.25 1.44
C SER A 35 -15.64 -4.09 2.45
N PRO A 36 -16.49 -3.48 3.31
CA PRO A 36 -17.32 -4.24 4.24
C PRO A 36 -18.48 -4.97 3.52
N ILE A 37 -18.91 -4.45 2.36
CA ILE A 37 -20.00 -5.02 1.57
C ILE A 37 -19.53 -6.32 0.90
N ARG A 38 -18.35 -6.31 0.26
CA ARG A 38 -17.81 -7.46 -0.46
C ARG A 38 -16.85 -8.31 0.37
N LYS A 39 -16.51 -7.87 1.57
CA LYS A 39 -15.56 -8.52 2.49
C LYS A 39 -14.19 -8.76 1.86
N VAL A 40 -13.70 -7.77 1.12
CA VAL A 40 -12.38 -7.79 0.46
C VAL A 40 -11.49 -6.79 1.14
N GLY A 41 -10.31 -7.24 1.57
CA GLY A 41 -9.34 -6.43 2.28
C GLY A 41 -7.95 -6.57 1.69
N GLY A 42 -7.15 -5.51 1.82
CA GLY A 42 -5.77 -5.53 1.37
C GLY A 42 -4.91 -4.52 2.10
N ILE A 43 -3.62 -4.63 1.89
CA ILE A 43 -2.60 -3.71 2.38
C ILE A 43 -1.52 -3.51 1.30
N ILE A 44 -1.01 -2.29 1.20
CA ILE A 44 0.15 -1.92 0.41
C ILE A 44 1.17 -1.22 1.31
N HIS A 45 2.46 -1.53 1.12
CA HIS A 45 3.57 -0.88 1.83
C HIS A 45 4.36 0.01 0.87
N ILE A 46 4.21 1.32 1.02
CA ILE A 46 4.80 2.35 0.17
C ILE A 46 5.98 3.00 0.89
N ALA A 47 7.09 3.20 0.19
CA ALA A 47 8.29 3.81 0.77
C ALA A 47 8.51 5.27 0.37
N LEU A 48 8.16 5.63 -0.86
CA LEU A 48 8.45 6.96 -1.41
C LEU A 48 7.22 7.59 -2.07
N PRO A 49 7.17 8.93 -2.21
CA PRO A 49 6.04 9.60 -2.85
C PRO A 49 5.98 9.37 -4.37
N GLN A 50 7.10 9.48 -5.07
CA GLN A 50 7.18 9.41 -6.53
C GLN A 50 8.56 8.87 -6.99
N PRO A 51 8.65 8.15 -8.13
CA PRO A 51 9.93 7.73 -8.70
C PRO A 51 10.76 8.91 -9.21
N ALA A 52 12.09 8.81 -9.07
CA ALA A 52 13.02 9.79 -9.62
C ALA A 52 13.28 9.57 -11.12
N ARG A 53 13.19 8.32 -11.58
CA ARG A 53 13.36 7.93 -12.99
C ARG A 53 12.12 7.18 -13.47
N MET A 54 11.76 7.34 -14.76
CA MET A 54 10.57 6.67 -15.30
C MET A 54 10.65 5.14 -15.26
N GLU A 55 11.84 4.56 -15.41
CA GLU A 55 12.08 3.12 -15.31
C GLU A 55 11.68 2.56 -13.93
N ASP A 56 11.94 3.31 -12.85
CA ASP A 56 11.57 2.93 -11.48
C ASP A 56 10.06 2.81 -11.31
N ALA A 57 9.27 3.62 -12.04
CA ALA A 57 7.82 3.58 -11.99
C ALA A 57 7.26 2.21 -12.42
N ILE A 58 8.02 1.48 -13.25
CA ILE A 58 7.65 0.17 -13.78
C ILE A 58 8.24 -0.92 -12.90
N GLU A 59 9.55 -0.88 -12.66
CA GLU A 59 10.26 -1.94 -11.92
C GLU A 59 9.84 -2.01 -10.44
N ARG A 60 9.54 -0.85 -9.85
CA ARG A 60 9.21 -0.71 -8.42
C ARG A 60 7.84 -0.08 -8.24
N HIS A 61 6.88 -0.53 -9.03
CA HIS A 61 5.56 0.11 -9.16
C HIS A 61 4.84 0.34 -7.82
N CYS A 62 4.84 -0.63 -6.91
CA CYS A 62 4.18 -0.52 -5.60
C CYS A 62 5.05 0.16 -4.53
N TYR A 63 6.29 0.54 -4.86
CA TYR A 63 7.20 1.25 -3.96
C TYR A 63 6.81 2.73 -3.79
N TYR A 64 6.08 3.30 -4.76
CA TYR A 64 5.74 4.71 -4.81
C TYR A 64 4.25 4.99 -4.63
N ALA A 65 3.91 6.07 -3.94
CA ALA A 65 2.52 6.50 -3.76
C ALA A 65 1.85 6.88 -5.08
N SER A 66 2.57 7.59 -5.95
CA SER A 66 2.05 8.07 -7.24
C SER A 66 1.64 6.95 -8.21
N THR A 67 2.21 5.75 -8.07
CA THR A 67 1.97 4.61 -8.97
C THR A 67 1.24 3.48 -8.26
N GLY A 68 1.77 3.04 -7.11
CA GLY A 68 1.30 1.88 -6.38
C GLY A 68 -0.09 2.04 -5.78
N LEU A 69 -0.39 3.21 -5.21
CA LEU A 69 -1.69 3.43 -4.55
C LEU A 69 -2.85 3.46 -5.56
N PRO A 70 -2.80 4.20 -6.69
CA PRO A 70 -3.81 4.12 -7.73
C PRO A 70 -4.01 2.69 -8.25
N TYR A 71 -2.91 1.96 -8.47
CA TYR A 71 -2.95 0.58 -8.90
C TYR A 71 -3.64 -0.33 -7.87
N PHE A 72 -3.22 -0.26 -6.60
CA PHE A 72 -3.80 -1.02 -5.50
C PHE A 72 -5.32 -0.80 -5.38
N ILE A 73 -5.78 0.45 -5.39
CA ILE A 73 -7.21 0.77 -5.34
C ILE A 73 -7.94 0.25 -6.58
N SER A 74 -7.33 0.34 -7.77
CA SER A 74 -7.94 -0.18 -9.00
C SER A 74 -8.19 -1.69 -8.93
N GLN A 75 -7.31 -2.46 -8.27
CA GLN A 75 -7.44 -3.92 -8.16
C GLN A 75 -8.68 -4.36 -7.37
N PHE A 76 -9.14 -3.58 -6.38
CA PHE A 76 -10.40 -3.87 -5.69
C PHE A 76 -11.59 -3.87 -6.64
N SER A 77 -11.62 -2.92 -7.57
CA SER A 77 -12.67 -2.84 -8.58
C SER A 77 -12.49 -3.88 -9.68
N SER A 78 -11.29 -4.00 -10.26
CA SER A 78 -11.07 -4.85 -11.43
C SER A 78 -11.09 -6.34 -11.11
N GLN A 79 -10.57 -6.76 -9.94
CA GLN A 79 -10.50 -8.18 -9.57
C GLN A 79 -11.68 -8.65 -8.73
N TYR A 80 -12.26 -7.76 -7.92
CA TYR A 80 -13.28 -8.14 -6.93
C TYR A 80 -14.60 -7.38 -7.08
N GLY A 81 -14.71 -6.51 -8.07
CA GLY A 81 -15.93 -5.75 -8.37
C GLY A 81 -16.28 -4.70 -7.32
N CYS A 82 -15.37 -4.33 -6.42
CA CYS A 82 -15.63 -3.34 -5.36
C CYS A 82 -15.85 -1.95 -5.94
N LEU A 83 -16.75 -1.20 -5.32
CA LEU A 83 -16.95 0.21 -5.64
C LEU A 83 -15.94 1.08 -4.85
N LYS A 84 -15.53 2.21 -5.39
CA LYS A 84 -14.57 3.07 -4.69
C LYS A 84 -15.14 3.68 -3.39
N ASN A 85 -16.43 4.00 -3.40
CA ASN A 85 -17.13 4.66 -2.28
C ASN A 85 -17.42 3.73 -1.09
N GLU A 86 -17.28 2.41 -1.25
CA GLU A 86 -17.42 1.46 -0.14
C GLU A 86 -16.09 1.10 0.51
N LEU A 87 -14.95 1.50 -0.07
CA LEU A 87 -13.65 1.19 0.50
C LEU A 87 -13.38 2.05 1.73
N VAL A 88 -13.21 1.41 2.86
CA VAL A 88 -12.68 2.01 4.08
C VAL A 88 -11.16 2.00 3.97
N ILE A 89 -10.57 3.19 3.84
CA ILE A 89 -9.13 3.37 3.76
C ILE A 89 -8.58 3.78 5.12
N ARG A 90 -7.46 3.18 5.54
CA ARG A 90 -6.69 3.60 6.72
C ARG A 90 -5.21 3.64 6.40
N ILE A 91 -4.52 4.63 6.96
CA ILE A 91 -3.11 4.90 6.71
C ILE A 91 -2.37 4.83 8.03
N PHE A 92 -1.20 4.18 8.03
CA PHE A 92 -0.34 3.98 9.18
C PHE A 92 1.13 4.22 8.76
N GLY A 93 1.98 4.63 9.70
CA GLY A 93 3.38 4.98 9.42
C GLY A 93 3.55 6.49 9.21
N GLY A 94 4.52 6.90 8.41
CA GLY A 94 4.81 8.32 8.16
C GLY A 94 5.46 9.03 9.36
N ALA A 95 6.26 8.30 10.12
CA ALA A 95 7.10 8.93 11.14
C ALA A 95 8.24 9.71 10.49
N GLU A 96 8.62 10.83 11.10
CA GLU A 96 9.75 11.63 10.61
C GLU A 96 11.04 10.79 10.55
N SER A 97 11.72 10.88 9.43
CA SER A 97 13.01 10.23 9.23
C SER A 97 14.06 10.78 10.20
N LEU A 98 14.70 9.88 10.95
CA LEU A 98 15.77 10.24 11.91
C LEU A 98 17.12 10.55 11.22
N ARG A 99 17.17 10.59 9.88
CA ARG A 99 18.41 10.85 9.12
C ARG A 99 18.67 12.36 9.06
N GLN A 100 19.86 12.80 9.47
CA GLN A 100 20.24 14.22 9.50
C GLN A 100 20.18 14.94 8.13
N ASN A 101 20.27 14.21 7.02
CA ASN A 101 20.14 14.74 5.65
C ASN A 101 19.17 13.89 4.82
N ASP A 102 17.90 13.86 5.19
CA ASP A 102 16.89 13.19 4.37
C ASP A 102 16.52 14.03 3.15
N THR A 103 17.10 13.68 1.99
CA THR A 103 16.81 14.33 0.70
C THR A 103 15.33 14.28 0.31
N PHE A 104 14.59 13.25 0.73
CA PHE A 104 13.19 13.08 0.39
C PHE A 104 12.24 13.62 1.46
N ASN A 105 12.77 13.96 2.65
CA ASN A 105 12.02 14.37 3.81
C ASN A 105 10.83 13.43 4.07
N VAL A 106 11.09 12.12 4.09
CA VAL A 106 10.05 11.09 4.16
C VAL A 106 9.51 10.94 5.58
N GLY A 107 8.18 10.94 5.69
CA GLY A 107 7.40 10.98 6.92
C GLY A 107 6.05 11.62 6.63
#